data_AF-X1KDW7-F1
#
_entry.id   AF-X1KDW7-F1
#
_cell.length_a   1.000
_cell.length_b   1.000
_cell.length_c   1.000
_cell.angle_alpha   90.00
_cell.angle_beta   90.00
_cell.angle_gamma   90.00
#
_symmetry.space_group_name_H-M   'P 1'
#
loop_
_entity.id
_entity.type
_entity.pdbx_description
1 polymer ?
#
loop_
_entity_poly.entity_id
_entity_poly.type
_entity_poly.pdbx_seq_one_letter_code
_entity_poly.pdbx_strand_id
1 'polypeptide(L)'
;MLFSQNELDNIKREMTKLKDNISLKLFTDFKTQEDGSKLRRCMSCEGTYELLKTLEDISGGKLSIDEYSTEENDEDAKKYDIVRIPAILFVDKEGKV
;
A
#
# COMPACT_ATOMS: atom_id res chain seq x y z
N MET A 1 5.19 -2.46 -17.67
CA MET A 1 5.36 -3.24 -16.43
C MET A 1 6.36 -2.50 -15.56
N LEU A 2 6.08 -2.38 -14.26
CA LEU A 2 6.94 -1.70 -13.28
C LEU A 2 8.31 -2.38 -13.12
N PHE A 3 8.39 -3.68 -13.38
CA PHE A 3 9.59 -4.50 -13.24
C PHE A 3 9.81 -5.39 -14.47
N SER A 4 11.06 -5.69 -14.78
CA SER A 4 11.44 -6.79 -15.67
C SER A 4 11.23 -8.15 -14.99
N GLN A 5 11.20 -9.23 -15.78
CA GLN A 5 11.04 -10.58 -15.23
C GLN A 5 12.13 -10.95 -14.22
N ASN A 6 13.39 -10.60 -14.52
CA ASN A 6 14.51 -10.86 -13.61
C ASN A 6 14.36 -10.12 -12.27
N GLU A 7 13.85 -8.89 -12.30
CA GLU A 7 13.59 -8.11 -11.07
C GLU A 7 12.45 -8.72 -10.27
N LEU A 8 11.37 -9.15 -10.93
CA LEU A 8 10.26 -9.85 -10.28
C LEU A 8 10.71 -11.15 -9.61
N ASP A 9 11.51 -11.95 -10.29
CA ASP A 9 12.02 -13.22 -9.75
C ASP A 9 12.92 -12.99 -8.54
N ASN A 10 13.75 -11.93 -8.57
CA ASN A 10 14.56 -11.51 -7.44
C ASN A 10 13.70 -11.06 -6.26
N ILE A 11 12.73 -10.16 -6.49
CA ILE A 11 11.84 -9.66 -5.43
C ILE A 11 11.08 -10.82 -4.80
N LYS A 12 10.50 -11.71 -5.61
CA LYS A 12 9.77 -12.89 -5.13
C LYS A 12 10.65 -13.77 -4.25
N ARG A 13 11.89 -14.06 -4.67
CA ARG A 13 12.85 -14.85 -3.87
C ARG A 13 13.19 -14.18 -2.54
N GLU A 14 13.32 -12.86 -2.50
CA GLU A 14 13.61 -12.16 -1.26
C GLU A 14 12.38 -12.10 -0.32
N MET A 15 11.18 -11.94 -0.86
CA MET A 15 9.94 -11.93 -0.08
C MET A 15 9.62 -13.27 0.58
N THR A 16 10.00 -14.41 -0.01
CA THR A 16 9.79 -15.72 0.64
C THR A 16 10.59 -15.88 1.93
N LYS A 17 11.61 -15.05 2.17
CA LYS A 17 12.42 -15.04 3.40
C LYS A 17 11.73 -14.34 4.57
N LEU A 18 10.60 -13.67 4.34
CA LEU A 18 9.81 -13.05 5.40
C LEU A 18 9.32 -14.11 6.40
N LYS A 19 9.77 -13.98 7.65
CA LYS A 19 9.39 -14.89 8.74
C LYS A 19 7.94 -14.73 9.14
N ASP A 20 7.50 -13.47 9.22
CA ASP A 20 6.16 -13.07 9.59
C ASP A 20 5.43 -12.47 8.39
N ASN A 21 4.10 -12.50 8.45
CA ASN A 21 3.29 -11.73 7.52
C ASN A 21 3.37 -10.25 7.92
N ILE A 22 3.53 -9.38 6.94
CA ILE A 22 3.63 -7.93 7.11
C ILE A 22 2.36 -7.30 6.55
N SER A 23 1.77 -6.37 7.29
CA SER A 23 0.73 -5.47 6.77
C SER A 23 1.29 -4.05 6.70
N LEU A 24 1.09 -3.38 5.57
CA LEU A 24 1.38 -1.97 5.41
C LEU A 24 0.08 -1.20 5.22
N LYS A 25 0.01 0.00 5.79
CA LYS A 25 -1.06 0.94 5.51
C LYS A 25 -0.58 1.96 4.49
N LEU A 26 -1.28 2.09 3.38
CA LEU A 26 -1.01 3.11 2.36
C LEU A 26 -2.06 4.21 2.48
N PHE A 27 -1.64 5.43 2.78
CA PHE A 27 -2.52 6.61 2.73
C PHE A 27 -2.37 7.32 1.39
N THR A 28 -3.48 7.50 0.69
CA THR A 28 -3.61 8.27 -0.57
C THR A 28 -4.78 9.27 -0.47
N ASP A 29 -5.14 9.93 -1.57
CA ASP A 29 -6.34 10.76 -1.67
C ASP A 29 -7.46 10.10 -2.49
N PHE A 30 -7.53 8.76 -2.50
CA PHE A 30 -8.56 8.13 -3.30
C PHE A 30 -9.95 8.59 -2.90
N LYS A 31 -10.83 8.76 -3.89
CA LYS A 31 -12.25 8.97 -3.69
C LYS A 31 -13.04 7.92 -4.44
N THR A 32 -13.89 7.21 -3.71
CA THR A 32 -14.79 6.19 -4.23
C THR A 32 -15.88 6.88 -5.04
N GLN A 33 -16.02 6.48 -6.31
CA GLN A 33 -17.03 6.97 -7.23
C GLN A 33 -18.34 6.17 -7.07
N GLU A 34 -19.42 6.63 -7.70
CA GLU A 34 -20.73 5.97 -7.63
C GLU A 34 -20.72 4.53 -8.17
N ASP A 35 -19.79 4.20 -9.08
CA ASP A 35 -19.60 2.87 -9.64
C ASP A 35 -18.69 1.96 -8.78
N GLY A 36 -18.21 2.45 -7.64
CA GLY A 36 -17.29 1.75 -6.74
C GLY A 36 -15.81 1.82 -7.16
N SER A 37 -15.48 2.46 -8.28
CA SER A 37 -14.08 2.72 -8.64
C SER A 37 -13.45 3.74 -7.70
N LYS A 38 -12.13 3.66 -7.52
CA LYS A 38 -11.36 4.59 -6.69
C LYS A 38 -10.55 5.52 -7.59
N LEU A 39 -10.80 6.82 -7.50
CA LEU A 39 -10.06 7.85 -8.23
C LEU A 39 -9.04 8.53 -7.31
N ARG A 40 -7.76 8.48 -7.66
CA ARG A 40 -6.67 9.18 -6.95
C ARG A 40 -6.29 10.45 -7.71
N ARG A 41 -6.22 11.60 -7.04
CA ARG A 41 -5.92 12.89 -7.67
C ARG A 41 -4.45 13.26 -7.55
N CYS A 42 -3.81 12.78 -6.50
CA CYS A 42 -2.39 12.92 -6.22
C CYS A 42 -1.58 12.19 -7.30
N MET A 43 -0.74 12.94 -8.02
CA MET A 43 0.03 12.43 -9.16
C MET A 43 0.88 11.20 -8.83
N SER A 44 1.40 11.11 -7.59
CA SER A 44 2.27 10.01 -7.16
C SER A 44 1.52 8.85 -6.49
N CYS A 45 0.23 9.03 -6.18
CA CYS A 45 -0.52 8.07 -5.39
C CYS A 45 -0.90 6.84 -6.21
N GLU A 46 -1.30 7.00 -7.48
CA GLU A 46 -1.59 5.88 -8.36
C GLU A 46 -0.36 4.98 -8.56
N GLY A 47 0.79 5.57 -8.90
CA GLY A 47 2.03 4.80 -9.10
C GLY A 47 2.51 4.10 -7.83
N THR A 48 2.33 4.71 -6.65
CA THR A 48 2.68 4.08 -5.37
C THR A 48 1.74 2.93 -5.03
N TYR A 49 0.44 3.10 -5.29
CA TYR A 49 -0.55 2.05 -5.13
C TYR A 49 -0.24 0.85 -6.05
N GLU A 50 -0.02 1.09 -7.34
CA GLU A 50 0.31 0.03 -8.30
C GLU A 50 1.60 -0.72 -7.93
N LEU A 51 2.62 0.02 -7.47
CA LEU A 51 3.86 -0.57 -6.97
C LEU A 51 3.59 -1.51 -5.80
N LEU A 52 2.90 -1.05 -4.75
CA LEU A 52 2.64 -1.84 -3.57
C LEU A 52 1.72 -3.03 -3.84
N LYS A 53 0.71 -2.87 -4.70
CA LYS A 53 -0.15 -3.98 -5.15
C LYS A 53 0.62 -5.04 -5.92
N THR A 54 1.53 -4.63 -6.81
CA THR A 54 2.42 -5.56 -7.51
C THR A 54 3.25 -6.38 -6.51
N LEU A 55 3.78 -5.73 -5.47
CA LEU A 55 4.54 -6.39 -4.40
C LEU A 55 3.66 -7.33 -3.56
N GLU A 56 2.42 -6.94 -3.25
CA GLU A 56 1.45 -7.77 -2.54
C GLU A 56 1.15 -9.06 -3.30
N ASP A 57 0.82 -8.95 -4.59
CA ASP A 57 0.42 -10.08 -5.46
C ASP A 57 1.53 -11.14 -5.56
N ILE A 58 2.80 -10.71 -5.66
CA ILE A 58 3.94 -11.63 -5.78
C ILE A 58 4.44 -12.15 -4.43
N SER A 59 4.00 -11.57 -3.31
CA SER A 59 4.43 -11.96 -1.97
C SER A 59 3.91 -13.33 -1.54
N GLY A 60 2.90 -13.88 -2.22
CA GLY A 60 2.25 -15.12 -1.82
C GLY A 60 1.54 -15.02 -0.47
N GLY A 61 0.97 -13.85 -0.16
CA GLY A 61 0.24 -13.59 1.09
C GLY A 61 1.14 -13.23 2.28
N LYS A 62 2.44 -13.01 2.05
CA LYS A 62 3.39 -12.56 3.08
C LYS A 62 3.36 -11.05 3.32
N LEU A 63 2.94 -10.29 2.33
CA LEU A 63 2.71 -8.85 2.41
C LEU A 63 1.22 -8.61 2.17
N SER A 64 0.64 -7.69 2.94
CA SER A 64 -0.70 -7.17 2.67
C SER A 64 -0.70 -5.64 2.71
N ILE A 65 -1.45 -5.01 1.82
CA ILE A 65 -1.53 -3.56 1.66
C ILE A 65 -2.96 -3.10 1.89
N ASP A 66 -3.18 -2.39 3.00
CA ASP A 66 -4.44 -1.76 3.31
C ASP A 66 -4.40 -0.29 2.87
N GLU A 67 -5.19 0.06 1.86
CA GLU A 67 -5.26 1.44 1.37
C GLU A 67 -6.34 2.26 2.11
N TYR A 68 -5.93 3.42 2.64
CA TYR A 68 -6.75 4.42 3.30
C TYR A 68 -6.72 5.74 2.52
N SER A 69 -7.83 6.46 2.53
CA SER A 69 -7.93 7.79 1.93
C SER A 69 -7.86 8.86 2.99
N THR A 70 -7.05 9.89 2.81
CA THR A 70 -7.11 11.10 3.65
C THR A 70 -8.39 11.91 3.40
N GLU A 71 -9.11 11.66 2.31
CA GLU A 71 -10.41 12.30 2.03
C GLU A 71 -11.60 11.52 2.63
N GLU A 72 -11.54 10.18 2.65
CA GLU A 72 -12.66 9.32 3.09
C GLU A 72 -12.45 8.71 4.48
N ASN A 73 -11.20 8.61 4.96
CA ASN A 73 -10.81 8.03 6.24
C ASN A 73 -10.08 9.08 7.12
N ASP A 74 -10.66 10.27 7.26
CA ASP A 74 -10.08 11.40 8.01
C ASP A 74 -9.72 11.06 9.46
N GLU A 75 -10.51 10.24 10.15
CA GLU A 75 -10.20 9.80 11.52
C GLU A 75 -8.93 8.95 11.60
N ASP A 76 -8.74 8.01 10.66
CA ASP A 76 -7.51 7.21 10.58
C ASP A 76 -6.32 8.09 10.19
N ALA A 77 -6.49 9.00 9.22
CA ALA A 77 -5.43 9.91 8.81
C ALA A 77 -4.95 10.80 9.97
N LYS A 78 -5.88 11.31 10.79
CA LYS A 78 -5.55 12.05 12.02
C LYS A 78 -4.91 11.18 13.09
N LYS A 79 -5.41 9.96 13.29
CA LYS A 79 -4.87 9.01 14.28
C LYS A 79 -3.38 8.74 14.06
N TYR A 80 -2.96 8.62 12.81
CA TYR A 80 -1.57 8.34 12.45
C TYR A 80 -0.76 9.59 12.03
N ASP A 81 -1.28 10.80 12.26
CA ASP A 81 -0.64 12.08 11.93
C ASP A 81 -0.15 12.17 10.47
N ILE A 82 -1.02 11.76 9.53
CA ILE A 82 -0.71 11.76 8.10
C ILE A 82 -0.83 13.18 7.54
N VAL A 83 0.31 13.87 7.42
CA VAL A 83 0.38 15.24 6.88
C VAL A 83 0.64 15.27 5.38
N ARG A 84 1.22 14.20 4.80
CA ARG A 84 1.61 14.14 3.38
C ARG A 84 1.22 12.79 2.77
N ILE A 85 0.88 12.82 1.49
CA ILE A 85 0.54 11.64 0.70
C ILE A 85 1.40 11.57 -0.59
N PRO A 86 1.64 10.37 -1.15
CA PRO A 86 1.33 9.08 -0.55
C PRO A 86 2.20 8.81 0.69
N ALA A 87 1.63 8.15 1.71
CA ALA A 87 2.37 7.74 2.91
C ALA A 87 2.25 6.23 3.12
N ILE A 88 3.39 5.56 3.36
CA ILE A 88 3.46 4.12 3.60
C ILE A 88 3.84 3.91 5.05
N LEU A 89 2.94 3.30 5.81
CA LEU A 89 3.13 3.01 7.23
C LEU A 89 3.44 1.54 7.42
N PHE A 90 4.55 1.29 8.11
CA PHE A 90 4.93 -0.03 8.59
C PHE A 90 4.32 -0.18 9.98
N VAL A 91 3.30 -1.04 10.10
CA VAL A 91 2.65 -1.31 11.38
C VAL A 91 3.11 -2.65 11.93
N ASP A 92 3.32 -2.71 13.23
CA ASP A 92 3.57 -3.98 13.91
C ASP A 92 2.29 -4.83 14.02
N LYS A 93 2.42 -6.04 14.58
CA LYS A 93 1.29 -6.97 14.76
C LYS A 93 0.18 -6.41 15.66
N GLU A 94 0.47 -5.40 16.46
CA GLU A 94 -0.49 -4.71 17.34
C GLU A 94 -1.09 -3.46 16.69
N GLY A 95 -0.71 -3.14 15.46
CA GLY A 95 -1.18 -1.95 14.73
C GLY A 95 -0.53 -0.66 15.21
N LYS A 96 0.61 -0.74 15.92
CA LYS A 96 1.42 0.43 16.30
C LYS A 96 2.42 0.77 15.21
N VAL A 97 2.67 2.06 15.04
CA VAL A 97 3.69 2.64 14.13
C VAL A 97 4.96 2.90 14.93
#